data_AF-A0A139QUI5-F1
#
_entry.id   AF-A0A139QUI5-F1
#
_cell.length_a   1.000
_cell.length_b   1.000
_cell.length_c   1.000
_cell.angle_alpha   90.00
_cell.angle_beta   90.00
_cell.angle_gamma   90.00
#
_symmetry.space_group_name_H-M   'P 1'
#
loop_
_entity.id
_entity.type
_entity.pdbx_description
1 polymer ?
#
loop_
_entity_poly.entity_id
_entity_poly.type
_entity_poly.pdbx_seq_one_letter_code
_entity_poly.pdbx_strand_id
1 'polypeptide(L)' 'MHGIKNHFTAFDYMDELVSKYNLDEEEQEILHTLFKEVYDYFNAD' A
#
# COMPACT_ATOMS: atom_id res chain seq x y z
N MET A 1 -26.27 0.66 -12.11
CA MET A 1 -24.87 1.07 -11.85
C MET A 1 -24.55 0.68 -10.41
N HIS A 2 -24.00 -0.51 -10.19
CA HIS A 2 -23.62 -0.97 -8.87
C HIS A 2 -22.59 -2.08 -9.03
N GLY A 3 -21.42 -1.92 -8.39
CA GLY A 3 -20.47 -3.01 -8.26
C GLY A 3 -19.20 -2.89 -9.09
N ILE A 4 -18.54 -1.72 -9.07
CA ILE A 4 -17.08 -1.76 -9.06
C ILE A 4 -16.72 -1.73 -7.58
N LYS A 5 -16.67 -2.92 -6.95
CA LYS A 5 -15.91 -3.05 -5.72
C LYS A 5 -14.47 -2.83 -6.17
N ASN A 6 -13.96 -1.60 -6.02
CA ASN A 6 -12.55 -1.34 -6.29
C ASN A 6 -11.78 -2.41 -5.53
N HIS A 7 -11.08 -3.28 -6.26
CA HIS A 7 -10.24 -4.30 -5.70
C HIS A 7 -9.04 -3.55 -5.11
N PHE A 8 -9.24 -2.90 -3.97
CA PHE A 8 -8.20 -2.16 -3.27
C PHE A 8 -7.21 -3.20 -2.77
N THR A 9 -6.06 -3.23 -3.41
CA THR A 9 -4.88 -3.95 -2.92
C THR A 9 -4.24 -3.11 -1.82
N ALA A 10 -3.44 -3.74 -0.95
CA ALA A 10 -2.66 -3.00 0.05
C ALA A 10 -1.76 -1.94 -0.63
N PHE A 11 -1.32 -2.20 -1.86
CA PHE A 11 -0.50 -1.28 -2.65
C PHE A 11 -1.28 -0.03 -3.13
N ASP A 12 -2.57 -0.16 -3.46
CA ASP A 12 -3.38 1.02 -3.82
C ASP A 12 -3.54 1.98 -2.63
N TYR A 13 -3.62 1.45 -1.40
CA TYR A 13 -3.67 2.25 -0.18
C TYR A 13 -2.30 2.89 0.13
N MET A 14 -1.20 2.21 -0.20
CA MET A 14 0.15 2.75 -0.09
C MET A 14 0.31 3.99 -0.99
N ASP A 15 -0.11 3.91 -2.27
CA ASP A 15 -0.06 5.04 -3.21
C ASP A 15 -0.89 6.24 -2.72
N GLU A 16 -2.05 5.99 -2.11
CA GLU A 16 -2.87 7.05 -1.49
C GLU A 16 -2.12 7.74 -0.34
N LEU A 17 -1.41 6.99 0.51
CA LEU A 17 -0.61 7.55 1.60
C LEU A 17 0.54 8.40 1.08
N VAL A 18 1.25 7.94 0.04
CA VAL A 18 2.33 8.70 -0.61
C VAL A 18 1.82 10.05 -1.09
N SER A 19 0.69 10.07 -1.80
CA SER A 19 0.11 11.32 -2.32
C SER A 19 -0.48 12.21 -1.23
N LYS A 20 -1.13 11.62 -0.22
CA LYS A 20 -1.82 12.38 0.84
C LYS A 20 -0.84 13.11 1.75
N TYR A 21 0.30 12.49 2.03
CA TYR A 21 1.32 13.06 2.92
C TYR A 21 2.47 13.71 2.15
N ASN A 22 2.47 13.65 0.80
CA ASN A 22 3.57 14.10 -0.05
C ASN A 22 4.92 13.54 0.42
N LEU A 23 4.94 12.23 0.63
CA LEU A 23 6.10 11.54 1.18
C LEU A 23 7.31 11.72 0.25
N ASP A 24 8.47 11.95 0.84
CA ASP A 24 9.72 11.94 0.09
C ASP A 24 10.17 10.52 -0.27
N GLU A 25 11.29 10.40 -0.99
CA GLU A 25 11.78 9.12 -1.48
C GLU A 25 12.18 8.15 -0.33
N GLU A 26 12.71 8.67 0.77
CA GLU A 26 13.10 7.86 1.94
C GLU A 26 11.84 7.35 2.66
N GLU A 27 10.86 8.22 2.87
CA GLU A 27 9.59 7.87 3.48
C GLU A 27 8.80 6.86 2.63
N GLN A 28 8.86 6.99 1.31
CA GLN A 28 8.27 6.02 0.36
C GLN A 28 8.94 4.66 0.48
N GLU A 29 10.27 4.59 0.56
CA GLU A 29 11.02 3.33 0.69
C GLU A 29 10.69 2.61 2.01
N ILE A 30 10.58 3.37 3.11
CA ILE A 30 10.14 2.84 4.41
C ILE A 30 8.73 2.27 4.31
N LEU A 31 7.80 3.02 3.71
CA LEU A 31 6.41 2.58 3.55
C LEU A 31 6.31 1.32 2.70
N HIS A 32 7.03 1.27 1.58
CA HIS A 32 7.12 0.09 0.71
C HIS A 32 7.62 -1.15 1.48
N THR A 33 8.65 -0.98 2.30
CA THR A 33 9.23 -2.07 3.10
C THR A 33 8.21 -2.60 4.10
N LEU A 34 7.53 -1.72 4.84
CA LEU A 34 6.50 -2.11 5.81
C LEU A 34 5.34 -2.85 5.16
N PHE A 35 4.83 -2.35 4.03
CA PHE A 35 3.73 -3.00 3.32
C PHE A 35 4.12 -4.37 2.78
N LYS A 36 5.37 -4.51 2.31
CA LYS A 36 5.92 -5.79 1.88
C LYS A 36 6.03 -6.78 3.03
N GLU A 37 6.58 -6.37 4.17
CA GLU A 37 6.70 -7.24 5.35
C GLU A 37 5.34 -7.74 5.85
N VAL A 38 4.34 -6.85 5.89
CA VAL A 38 2.96 -7.22 6.25
C VAL A 38 2.37 -8.18 5.23
N TYR A 39 2.54 -7.91 3.94
CA TYR A 39 2.09 -8.79 2.87
C TYR A 39 2.74 -10.17 2.98
N ASP A 40 4.05 -10.22 3.19
CA ASP A 40 4.81 -11.46 3.34
C ASP A 40 4.36 -12.21 4.61
N TYR A 41 4.07 -11.52 5.73
CA TYR A 41 3.58 -12.16 6.96
C TYR A 41 2.22 -12.86 6.76
N PHE A 42 1.27 -12.22 6.06
CA PHE A 42 -0.06 -12.79 5.84
C PHE A 42 -0.10 -13.84 4.71
N ASN A 43 0.85 -13.80 3.79
CA ASN A 43 0.97 -14.76 2.69
C ASN A 43 2.11 -15.77 2.89
N ALA A 44 2.76 -15.75 4.06
CA ALA A 44 3.67 -16.81 4.49
C ALA A 44 2.83 -18.05 4.79
N ASP A 45 3.14 -19.13 4.05
CA ASP A 45 2.52 -20.46 4.10
C ASP A 45 2.49 -21.07 5.53
#